data_AF-A0A452E3Q1-F1
#
_entry.id   AF-A0A452E3Q1-F1
#
_cell.length_a   1.000
_cell.length_b   1.000
_cell.length_c   1.000
_cell.angle_alpha   90.00
_cell.angle_beta   90.00
_cell.angle_gamma   90.00
#
_symmetry.space_group_name_H-M   'P 1'
#
loop_
_entity.id
_entity.type
_entity.pdbx_description
1 polymer ?
#
loop_
_entity_poly.entity_id
_entity_poly.type
_entity_poly.pdbx_seq_one_letter_code
_entity_poly.pdbx_strand_id
1 'polypeptide(L)'
;MSHRKFSAPRHGSLGFLPRKRSSRHRRKVKSFPKDDSSKPVHLTAFLGYKAGMTHIVREVDRPGSTVNKKEVVEAVTIVETPPMVIVGIVGYVETPRGLRTFKTIFAEHISDECKRRFYKNWHKLLCPWDFFQARTLEWVSISFSRVFPYPRIKHASPMSPTLQTDFFFYPLSH
;
A
#
# COMPACT_ATOMS: atom_id res chain seq x y z
N MET A 1 37.85 -32.53 7.49
CA MET A 1 38.08 -31.08 7.59
C MET A 1 38.51 -30.77 9.01
N SER A 2 39.64 -30.10 9.21
CA SER A 2 40.10 -29.72 10.55
C SER A 2 39.23 -28.60 11.13
N HIS A 3 39.06 -28.64 12.44
CA HIS A 3 38.39 -27.58 13.17
C HIS A 3 39.15 -26.25 12.99
N ARG A 4 38.39 -25.15 12.85
CA ARG A 4 38.96 -23.81 12.64
C ARG A 4 39.84 -23.39 13.84
N LYS A 5 41.01 -22.80 13.58
CA LYS A 5 42.02 -22.47 14.62
C LYS A 5 41.56 -21.41 15.65
N PHE A 6 40.87 -20.36 15.23
CA PHE A 6 40.34 -19.30 16.11
C PHE A 6 38.89 -19.02 15.75
N SER A 7 37.99 -18.88 16.73
CA SER A 7 36.60 -18.51 16.46
C SER A 7 36.49 -17.07 15.93
N ALA A 8 35.58 -16.83 14.99
CA ALA A 8 35.14 -15.47 14.68
C ALA A 8 33.68 -15.48 14.23
N PRO A 9 32.98 -14.34 14.33
CA PRO A 9 31.63 -14.20 13.82
C PRO A 9 31.53 -14.49 12.32
N ARG A 10 30.35 -14.92 11.89
CA ARG A 10 30.02 -15.11 10.48
C ARG A 10 29.99 -13.79 9.71
N HIS A 11 30.39 -13.82 8.44
CA HIS A 11 30.33 -12.65 7.56
C HIS A 11 28.89 -12.40 7.08
N GLY A 12 28.21 -11.49 7.77
CA GLY A 12 26.88 -11.01 7.39
C GLY A 12 25.73 -11.81 7.99
N SER A 13 24.52 -11.27 7.80
CA SER A 13 23.29 -11.88 8.29
C SER A 13 22.63 -12.75 7.22
N LEU A 14 22.31 -13.99 7.60
CA LEU A 14 21.62 -14.97 6.75
C LEU A 14 20.15 -14.59 6.49
N GLY A 15 19.54 -13.76 7.35
CA GLY A 15 18.15 -13.32 7.20
C GLY A 15 17.89 -12.40 6.00
N PHE A 16 18.94 -11.87 5.37
CA PHE A 16 18.86 -11.06 4.15
C PHE A 16 19.22 -11.84 2.88
N LEU A 17 19.29 -13.17 2.96
CA LEU A 17 19.41 -14.04 1.80
C LEU A 17 18.00 -14.38 1.25
N PRO A 18 17.84 -14.56 -0.07
CA PRO A 18 18.85 -14.38 -1.12
C PRO A 18 19.15 -12.89 -1.42
N ARG A 19 20.42 -12.56 -1.67
CA ARG A 19 20.87 -11.23 -2.12
C ARG A 19 20.58 -11.02 -3.61
N LYS A 20 19.29 -10.97 -3.96
CA LYS A 20 18.80 -10.67 -5.32
C LYS A 20 18.13 -9.31 -5.37
N ARG A 21 18.03 -8.73 -6.57
CA ARG A 21 17.25 -7.50 -6.78
C ARG A 21 15.79 -7.73 -6.42
N SER A 22 15.17 -6.73 -5.78
CA SER A 22 13.73 -6.78 -5.49
C SER A 22 12.93 -6.73 -6.79
N SER A 23 11.89 -7.55 -6.90
CA SER A 23 11.00 -7.54 -8.06
C SER A 23 10.09 -6.30 -8.10
N ARG A 24 9.86 -5.67 -6.94
CA ARG A 24 8.99 -4.50 -6.80
C ARG A 24 9.85 -3.26 -6.62
N HIS A 25 9.44 -2.17 -7.26
CA HIS A 25 10.05 -0.86 -7.12
C HIS A 25 9.60 -0.15 -5.84
N ARG A 26 8.29 -0.23 -5.52
CA ARG A 26 7.75 0.30 -4.26
C ARG A 26 7.85 -0.73 -3.14
N ARG A 27 8.11 -0.26 -1.92
CA ARG A 27 8.18 -1.12 -0.74
C ARG A 27 6.80 -1.69 -0.41
N LYS A 28 6.76 -2.98 -0.04
CA LYS A 28 5.57 -3.65 0.47
C LYS A 28 5.63 -3.65 2.00
N VAL A 29 4.61 -3.11 2.66
CA VAL A 29 4.39 -3.30 4.10
C VAL A 29 3.91 -4.74 4.31
N LYS A 30 4.57 -5.49 5.21
CA LYS A 30 4.22 -6.89 5.49
C LYS A 30 3.30 -7.04 6.70
N SER A 31 3.37 -6.11 7.63
CA SER A 31 2.58 -6.07 8.86
C SER A 31 2.32 -4.62 9.20
N PHE A 32 1.07 -4.30 9.50
CA PHE A 32 0.69 -3.01 10.06
C PHE A 32 0.82 -3.06 11.60
N PRO A 33 0.92 -1.90 12.27
CA PRO A 33 0.68 -1.76 13.70
C PRO A 33 -0.58 -2.51 14.14
N LYS A 34 -0.58 -2.97 15.40
CA LYS A 34 -1.76 -3.59 16.01
C LYS A 34 -2.86 -2.53 16.17
N ASP A 35 -4.10 -2.96 15.99
CA ASP A 35 -5.25 -2.08 16.07
C ASP A 35 -5.64 -1.79 17.52
N ASP A 36 -6.02 -0.55 17.81
CA ASP A 36 -6.44 -0.05 19.12
C ASP A 36 -7.85 0.54 18.97
N SER A 37 -8.87 -0.20 19.40
CA SER A 37 -10.28 0.21 19.25
C SER A 37 -10.69 1.45 20.05
N SER A 38 -9.86 1.90 20.99
CA SER A 38 -10.10 3.11 21.79
C SER A 38 -9.81 4.39 21.03
N LYS A 39 -9.01 4.34 19.96
CA LYS A 39 -8.61 5.50 19.18
C LYS A 39 -9.49 5.65 17.95
N PRO A 40 -9.67 6.88 17.43
CA PRO A 40 -10.36 7.08 16.17
C PRO A 40 -9.58 6.43 15.02
N VAL A 41 -10.33 6.06 13.96
CA VAL A 41 -9.76 5.50 12.74
C VAL A 41 -8.77 6.49 12.14
N HIS A 42 -7.54 6.03 11.91
CA HIS A 42 -6.45 6.83 11.35
C HIS A 42 -5.72 6.06 10.26
N LEU A 43 -5.15 6.78 9.29
CA LEU A 43 -4.35 6.17 8.24
C LEU A 43 -2.99 5.75 8.77
N THR A 44 -2.59 4.53 8.42
CA THR A 44 -1.41 3.89 9.01
C THR A 44 -0.12 4.16 8.25
N ALA A 45 -0.21 4.49 6.95
CA ALA A 45 0.95 4.65 6.08
C ALA A 45 0.75 5.77 5.06
N PHE A 46 1.86 6.38 4.66
CA PHE A 46 1.91 7.44 3.66
C PHE A 46 3.01 7.16 2.63
N LEU A 47 2.85 7.65 1.39
CA LEU A 47 3.87 7.56 0.34
C LEU A 47 4.70 8.84 0.29
N GLY A 48 6.01 8.70 0.40
CA GLY A 48 6.95 9.81 0.27
C GLY A 48 8.06 9.50 -0.73
N TYR A 49 8.65 10.56 -1.28
CA TYR A 49 9.76 10.54 -2.22
C TYR A 49 10.99 11.18 -1.57
N LYS A 50 12.16 10.55 -1.71
CA LYS A 50 13.40 11.10 -1.14
C LYS A 50 13.81 12.32 -1.97
N ALA A 51 13.81 13.51 -1.36
CA ALA A 51 14.21 14.75 -2.00
C ALA A 51 15.70 15.06 -1.80
N GLY A 52 16.22 14.86 -0.58
CA GLY A 52 17.60 15.18 -0.27
C GLY A 52 18.05 14.82 1.14
N MET A 53 19.26 15.25 1.50
CA MET A 53 19.81 15.14 2.84
C MET A 53 20.52 16.45 3.21
N THR A 54 20.30 16.89 4.44
CA THR A 54 20.91 18.09 5.02
C THR A 54 21.36 17.79 6.44
N HIS A 55 21.99 18.75 7.11
CA HIS A 55 22.27 18.68 8.55
C HIS A 55 21.47 19.76 9.28
N ILE A 56 21.04 19.45 10.50
CA ILE A 56 20.34 20.38 11.38
C ILE A 56 21.16 20.55 12.65
N VAL A 57 21.26 21.79 13.12
CA VAL A 57 21.75 22.10 14.46
C VAL A 57 20.54 22.13 15.38
N ARG A 58 20.53 21.30 16.42
CA ARG A 58 19.51 21.37 17.48
C ARG A 58 20.14 21.35 18.86
N GLU A 59 19.49 22.02 19.80
CA GLU A 59 19.79 21.84 21.21
C GLU A 59 19.20 20.51 21.70
N VAL A 60 20.00 19.73 22.41
CA VAL A 60 19.57 18.43 22.94
C VAL A 60 19.15 18.57 24.40
N ASP A 61 17.86 18.39 24.67
CA ASP A 61 17.33 18.25 26.04
C ASP A 61 17.12 16.77 26.37
N ARG A 62 18.17 16.14 26.93
CA ARG A 62 18.18 14.74 27.34
C ARG A 62 18.94 14.63 28.67
N PRO A 63 18.24 14.66 29.82
CA PRO A 63 18.88 14.59 31.12
C PRO A 63 19.65 13.28 31.28
N GLY A 64 20.87 13.34 31.82
CA GLY A 64 21.76 12.18 31.97
C GLY A 64 22.68 11.91 30.77
N SER A 65 22.55 12.67 29.67
CA SER A 65 23.48 12.60 28.54
C SER A 65 24.61 13.64 28.67
N THR A 66 25.82 13.31 28.23
CA THR A 66 26.99 14.22 28.19
C THR A 66 26.78 15.43 27.28
N VAL A 67 25.82 15.32 26.37
CA VAL A 67 25.44 16.33 25.35
C VAL A 67 24.21 17.14 25.74
N ASN A 68 23.76 17.06 27.00
CA ASN A 68 22.60 17.83 27.46
C ASN A 68 22.86 19.34 27.39
N LYS A 69 21.89 20.13 26.90
CA LYS A 69 21.96 21.59 26.73
C LYS A 69 23.13 22.06 25.86
N LYS A 70 23.54 21.22 24.91
CA LYS A 70 24.55 21.55 23.90
C LYS A 70 23.94 21.44 22.52
N GLU A 71 24.47 22.23 21.60
CA GLU A 71 24.14 22.15 20.18
C GLU A 71 24.81 20.93 19.56
N VAL A 72 24.02 20.11 18.86
CA VAL A 72 24.50 18.94 18.13
C VAL A 72 24.07 19.05 16.68
N VAL A 73 25.01 18.76 15.77
CA VAL A 73 24.75 18.66 14.34
C VAL A 73 24.32 17.23 14.01
N GLU A 74 23.11 17.06 13.51
CA GLU A 74 22.58 15.76 13.10
C GLU A 74 22.25 15.73 11.61
N ALA A 75 22.53 14.61 10.97
CA ALA A 75 22.15 14.38 9.58
C ALA A 75 20.65 14.06 9.48
N VAL A 76 19.97 14.74 8.56
CA VAL A 76 18.53 14.61 8.34
C VAL A 76 18.26 14.32 6.85
N THR A 77 17.27 13.47 6.60
CA THR A 77 16.76 13.16 5.26
C THR A 77 15.44 13.88 5.02
N ILE A 78 15.37 14.65 3.93
CA ILE A 78 14.15 15.34 3.51
C ILE A 78 13.35 14.41 2.60
N VAL A 79 12.08 14.20 2.95
CA VAL A 79 11.13 13.36 2.20
C VAL A 79 9.96 14.24 1.76
N GLU A 80 9.76 14.36 0.46
CA GLU A 80 8.60 15.03 -0.12
C GLU A 80 7.38 14.12 -0.10
N THR A 81 6.27 14.66 0.38
CA THR A 81 5.02 13.92 0.62
C THR A 81 3.86 14.66 -0.07
N PRO A 82 3.68 14.48 -1.39
CA PRO A 82 2.56 15.09 -2.09
C PRO A 82 1.23 14.53 -1.55
N PRO A 83 0.13 15.32 -1.61
CA PRO A 83 -1.17 14.86 -1.13
C PRO A 83 -1.60 13.60 -1.89
N MET A 84 -2.08 12.61 -1.15
CA MET A 84 -2.56 11.35 -1.72
C MET A 84 -4.07 11.41 -1.93
N VAL A 85 -4.54 10.83 -3.04
CA VAL A 85 -5.96 10.67 -3.33
C VAL A 85 -6.37 9.22 -3.12
N ILE A 86 -7.49 9.03 -2.41
CA ILE A 86 -8.10 7.72 -2.12
C ILE A 86 -9.00 7.32 -3.28
N VAL A 87 -8.81 6.11 -3.81
CA VAL A 87 -9.55 5.59 -4.98
C VAL A 87 -10.55 4.50 -4.59
N GLY A 88 -10.33 3.85 -3.45
CA GLY A 88 -11.16 2.72 -3.04
C GLY A 88 -10.75 2.10 -1.72
N ILE A 89 -11.60 1.18 -1.26
CA ILE A 89 -11.47 0.44 0.00
C ILE A 89 -11.42 -1.05 -0.30
N VAL A 90 -10.58 -1.78 0.42
CA VAL A 90 -10.49 -3.25 0.39
C VAL A 90 -10.88 -3.80 1.75
N GLY A 91 -11.91 -4.65 1.80
CA GLY A 91 -12.22 -5.41 3.01
C GLY A 91 -11.48 -6.74 3.07
N TYR A 92 -10.93 -7.08 4.22
CA TYR A 92 -10.31 -8.38 4.49
C TYR A 92 -11.17 -9.23 5.42
N VAL A 93 -11.19 -10.55 5.18
CA VAL A 93 -11.87 -11.54 6.02
C VAL A 93 -10.84 -12.57 6.49
N GLU A 94 -10.92 -12.91 7.77
CA GLU A 94 -10.12 -13.98 8.36
C GLU A 94 -10.63 -15.35 7.91
N THR A 95 -9.73 -16.15 7.36
CA THR A 95 -9.98 -17.55 6.99
C THR A 95 -8.99 -18.43 7.74
N PRO A 96 -9.22 -19.75 7.90
CA PRO A 96 -8.27 -20.64 8.57
C PRO A 96 -6.89 -20.71 7.90
N ARG A 97 -6.76 -20.21 6.66
CA ARG A 97 -5.49 -20.11 5.92
C ARG A 97 -4.85 -18.71 6.01
N GLY A 98 -5.45 -17.79 6.76
CA GLY A 98 -5.03 -16.40 6.91
C GLY A 98 -6.03 -15.38 6.32
N LEU A 99 -5.59 -14.13 6.21
CA LEU A 99 -6.41 -13.03 5.69
C LEU A 99 -6.60 -13.17 4.17
N ARG A 100 -7.87 -13.11 3.73
CA ARG A 100 -8.25 -13.10 2.32
C ARG A 100 -8.96 -11.79 1.99
N THR A 101 -8.66 -11.22 0.82
CA THR A 101 -9.42 -10.08 0.29
C THR A 101 -10.86 -10.51 -0.02
N PHE A 102 -11.84 -9.81 0.56
CA PHE A 102 -13.25 -10.08 0.32
C PHE A 102 -13.76 -9.34 -0.90
N LYS A 103 -13.74 -8.00 -0.88
CA LYS A 103 -14.15 -7.14 -1.99
C LYS A 103 -13.39 -5.83 -1.98
N THR A 104 -13.11 -5.33 -3.18
CA THR A 104 -12.59 -3.98 -3.41
C THR A 104 -13.72 -3.11 -3.94
N ILE A 105 -13.96 -1.97 -3.30
CA ILE A 105 -14.94 -0.96 -3.72
C ILE A 105 -14.16 0.23 -4.25
N PHE A 106 -14.46 0.64 -5.49
CA PHE A 106 -13.84 1.79 -6.14
C PHE A 106 -14.77 3.01 -6.09
N ALA A 107 -14.19 4.21 -6.13
CA ALA A 107 -14.91 5.45 -6.33
C ALA A 107 -15.52 5.50 -7.75
N GLU A 108 -16.62 6.24 -7.90
CA GLU A 108 -17.31 6.40 -9.19
C GLU A 108 -16.43 7.12 -10.23
N HIS A 109 -15.74 8.16 -9.80
CA HIS A 109 -14.87 8.96 -10.67
C HIS A 109 -13.40 8.65 -10.39
N ILE A 110 -12.75 8.02 -11.37
CA ILE A 110 -11.33 7.66 -11.32
C ILE A 110 -10.54 8.57 -12.27
N SER A 111 -9.52 9.24 -11.75
CA SER A 111 -8.62 10.09 -12.53
C SER A 111 -7.79 9.28 -13.53
N ASP A 112 -7.36 9.94 -14.61
CA ASP A 112 -6.55 9.28 -15.64
C ASP A 112 -5.14 8.89 -15.14
N GLU A 113 -4.63 9.57 -14.11
CA GLU A 113 -3.38 9.23 -13.43
C GLU A 113 -3.43 7.83 -12.80
N CYS A 114 -4.60 7.47 -12.22
CA CYS A 114 -4.87 6.14 -11.71
C CYS A 114 -4.96 5.13 -12.83
N LYS A 115 -5.70 5.46 -13.90
CA LYS A 115 -5.90 4.57 -15.04
C LYS A 115 -4.57 4.22 -15.72
N ARG A 116 -3.63 5.17 -15.78
CA ARG A 116 -2.27 4.94 -16.32
C ARG A 116 -1.55 3.77 -15.65
N ARG A 117 -1.85 3.45 -14.39
CA ARG A 117 -1.22 2.34 -13.68
C ARG A 117 -1.60 0.95 -14.22
N PHE A 118 -2.75 0.82 -14.87
CA PHE A 118 -3.21 -0.46 -15.42
C PHE A 118 -2.57 -0.81 -16.76
N TYR A 119 -2.01 0.17 -17.47
CA TYR A 119 -1.50 0.00 -18.83
C TYR A 119 0.00 0.28 -18.91
N LYS A 120 0.72 -0.55 -19.68
CA LYS A 120 2.14 -0.29 -20.00
C LYS A 120 2.30 0.80 -21.05
N ASN A 121 1.40 0.83 -22.05
CA ASN A 121 1.42 1.78 -23.16
C ASN A 121 0.12 2.59 -23.16
N TRP A 122 0.11 3.70 -22.43
CA TRP A 122 -1.07 4.55 -22.29
C TRP A 122 -1.44 5.28 -23.60
N HIS A 123 -0.45 5.84 -24.29
CA HIS A 123 -0.68 6.65 -25.50
C HIS A 123 -1.30 5.89 -26.68
N LYS A 124 -1.07 4.58 -26.80
CA LYS A 124 -1.69 3.77 -27.87
C LYS A 124 -3.20 3.59 -27.71
N LEU A 125 -3.73 3.82 -26.51
CA LEU A 125 -5.15 3.72 -26.21
C LEU A 125 -5.88 5.06 -26.38
N LEU A 126 -5.13 6.17 -26.45
CA LEU A 126 -5.64 7.52 -26.64
C LEU A 126 -5.80 7.88 -28.12
N CYS A 127 -5.18 7.12 -29.04
CA CYS A 127 -5.37 7.28 -30.48
C CYS A 127 -6.71 6.61 -30.89
N PRO A 128 -7.75 7.35 -31.30
CA PRO A 128 -9.06 6.78 -31.63
C PRO A 128 -9.07 5.95 -32.93
N TRP A 129 -8.00 6.00 -33.72
CA TRP A 129 -7.99 5.48 -35.10
C TRP A 129 -7.60 4.00 -35.23
N ASP A 130 -7.06 3.35 -34.19
CA ASP A 130 -6.62 1.94 -34.27
C ASP A 130 -7.50 0.96 -33.49
N PHE A 131 -8.72 1.35 -33.09
CA PHE A 131 -9.67 0.45 -32.39
C PHE A 131 -11.02 0.25 -33.10
N PHE A 132 -11.15 0.63 -34.38
CA PHE A 132 -12.39 0.40 -35.16
C PHE A 132 -12.27 -0.66 -36.26
N GLN A 133 -11.26 -1.54 -36.22
CA GLN A 133 -11.18 -2.60 -37.23
C GLN A 133 -10.65 -3.93 -36.70
N ALA A 134 -11.35 -4.52 -35.72
CA ALA A 134 -11.49 -5.97 -35.64
C ALA A 134 -12.67 -6.38 -34.73
N ARG A 135 -13.67 -6.99 -35.38
CA ARG A 135 -14.84 -7.74 -34.85
C ARG A 135 -16.12 -6.97 -34.57
N THR A 136 -16.74 -6.55 -35.67
CA THR A 136 -18.17 -6.80 -35.92
C THR A 136 -18.51 -8.30 -35.91
N LEU A 137 -19.76 -8.62 -35.58
CA LEU A 137 -20.46 -9.93 -35.49
C LEU A 137 -20.28 -10.62 -34.11
N GLU A 138 -21.27 -10.76 -33.23
CA GLU A 138 -22.73 -10.88 -33.40
C GLU A 138 -23.47 -10.30 -32.18
N TRP A 139 -24.58 -9.63 -32.45
CA TRP A 139 -25.60 -9.28 -31.48
C TRP A 139 -26.49 -10.50 -31.22
N VAL A 140 -26.66 -10.90 -29.96
CA VAL A 140 -27.90 -11.55 -29.52
C VAL A 140 -28.45 -10.78 -28.34
N SER A 141 -29.51 -10.05 -28.61
CA SER A 141 -30.42 -9.47 -27.63
C SER A 141 -30.98 -10.58 -26.73
N ILE A 142 -30.78 -10.47 -25.42
CA ILE A 142 -31.66 -11.10 -24.44
C ILE A 142 -32.10 -10.01 -23.45
N SER A 143 -33.24 -9.42 -23.77
CA SER A 143 -34.13 -8.84 -22.78
C SER A 143 -34.59 -9.96 -21.84
N PHE A 144 -34.35 -9.83 -20.54
CA PHE A 144 -35.11 -10.57 -19.55
C PHE A 144 -35.34 -9.73 -18.30
N SER A 145 -36.40 -8.93 -18.39
CA SER A 145 -37.20 -8.53 -17.25
C SER A 145 -37.73 -9.77 -16.53
N ARG A 146 -37.16 -10.13 -15.36
CA ARG A 146 -37.89 -10.81 -14.28
C ARG A 146 -37.37 -10.37 -12.92
N VAL A 147 -38.24 -9.63 -12.25
CA VAL A 147 -38.41 -9.57 -10.80
C VAL A 147 -38.34 -10.99 -10.21
N PHE A 148 -37.49 -11.22 -9.22
CA PHE A 148 -37.77 -12.16 -8.13
C PHE A 148 -37.19 -11.62 -6.81
N PRO A 149 -37.87 -11.86 -5.67
CA PRO A 149 -37.69 -11.13 -4.43
C PRO A 149 -36.57 -11.71 -3.53
N TYR A 150 -36.13 -10.87 -2.59
CA TYR A 150 -35.25 -11.13 -1.44
C TYR A 150 -35.31 -12.56 -0.83
N PRO A 151 -34.28 -12.89 -0.04
CA PRO A 151 -34.57 -13.17 1.36
C PRO A 151 -33.90 -12.15 2.29
N ARG A 152 -34.77 -11.49 3.04
CA ARG A 152 -34.50 -10.69 4.23
C ARG A 152 -33.74 -11.59 5.23
N ILE A 153 -32.43 -11.41 5.37
CA ILE A 153 -31.64 -12.08 6.41
C ILE A 153 -32.10 -11.50 7.75
N LYS A 154 -32.91 -12.27 8.47
CA LYS A 154 -33.24 -12.04 9.87
C LYS A 154 -32.06 -12.52 10.73
N HIS A 155 -31.67 -11.69 11.69
CA HIS A 155 -30.79 -11.98 12.82
C HIS A 155 -29.39 -12.53 12.48
N ALA A 156 -28.45 -11.62 12.23
CA ALA A 156 -27.06 -11.84 12.62
C ALA A 156 -26.86 -11.17 13.98
N SER A 157 -26.48 -11.97 14.97
CA SER A 157 -25.89 -11.54 16.24
C SER A 157 -24.78 -10.51 16.02
N PRO A 158 -24.44 -9.66 17.01
CA PRO A 158 -23.34 -8.72 16.91
C PRO A 158 -22.01 -9.49 17.05
N MET A 159 -21.65 -10.27 16.03
CA MET A 159 -20.31 -10.79 15.85
C MET A 159 -19.51 -9.67 15.24
N SER A 160 -18.76 -8.94 16.06
CA SER A 160 -17.75 -7.97 15.64
C SER A 160 -16.82 -8.63 14.63
N PRO A 161 -16.89 -8.29 13.32
CA PRO A 161 -15.86 -8.71 12.40
C PRO A 161 -14.86 -7.56 12.39
N THR A 162 -13.67 -7.78 12.94
CA THR A 162 -12.50 -6.94 12.73
C THR A 162 -12.13 -6.98 11.25
N LEU A 163 -12.95 -6.35 10.40
CA LEU A 163 -12.71 -6.17 8.98
C LEU A 163 -11.59 -5.15 8.88
N GLN A 164 -10.37 -5.63 8.68
CA GLN A 164 -9.28 -4.76 8.30
C GLN A 164 -9.62 -4.15 6.94
N THR A 165 -9.61 -2.82 6.85
CA THR A 165 -9.90 -2.07 5.62
C THR A 165 -8.67 -1.33 5.14
N ASP A 166 -8.21 -1.62 3.93
CA ASP A 166 -7.10 -0.89 3.31
C ASP A 166 -7.62 0.08 2.26
N PHE A 167 -7.04 1.27 2.21
CA PHE A 167 -7.31 2.25 1.16
C PHE A 167 -6.29 2.16 0.03
N PHE A 168 -6.76 2.26 -1.21
CA PHE A 168 -5.88 2.43 -2.36
C PHE A 168 -5.57 3.91 -2.60
N PHE A 169 -4.27 4.23 -2.58
CA PHE A 169 -3.78 5.59 -2.77
C PHE A 169 -2.97 5.74 -4.06
N TYR A 170 -3.04 6.93 -4.63
CA TYR A 170 -2.07 7.45 -5.58
C TYR A 170 -1.67 8.88 -5.15
N PRO A 171 -0.39 9.25 -5.31
CA PRO A 171 0.03 10.63 -5.12
C PRO A 171 -0.55 11.49 -6.24
N LEU A 172 -1.06 12.68 -5.90
CA LEU A 172 -1.47 13.68 -6.87
C LEU A 172 -0.21 14.17 -7.62
N SER A 173 -0.18 14.06 -8.95
CA SER A 173 0.82 14.80 -9.74
C SER A 173 0.34 16.25 -9.88
N HIS A 174 1.21 17.22 -9.56
CA HIS A 174 1.03 18.61 -9.98
C HIS A 174 1.35 18.76 -11.47
#